data_AF-A0A8S9MFL2-F1
#
_entry.id   AF-A0A8S9MFL2-F1
#
_cell.length_a   1.000
_cell.length_b   1.000
_cell.length_c   1.000
_cell.angle_alpha   90.00
_cell.angle_beta   90.00
_cell.angle_gamma   90.00
#
_symmetry.space_group_name_H-M   'P 1'
#
loop_
_entity.id
_entity.type
_entity.pdbx_description
1 polymer ?
#
loop_
_entity_poly.entity_id
_entity_poly.type
_entity_poly.pdbx_seq_one_letter_code
_entity_poly.pdbx_strand_id
1 'polypeptide(L)'
;MTLHAAVIQKLLNTGSHLGRRAAEHHFKQYAYGTRNGMTIIDSDKTLICLRSAASFVANLAHMRGNIYFVNTNPLFDEIVELTSRRIQGDAYNHNRSMNLSEPILII
;
A
#
# COMPACT_ATOMS: atom_id res chain seq x y z
N MET A 1 3.25 24.79 2.96
CA MET A 1 3.78 23.47 3.40
C MET A 1 4.32 22.72 2.20
N THR A 2 5.46 22.03 2.32
CA THR A 2 5.98 21.21 1.22
C THR A 2 5.13 19.96 1.02
N LEU A 3 5.11 19.41 -0.20
CA LEU A 3 4.39 18.16 -0.50
C LEU A 3 4.85 17.00 0.42
N HIS A 4 6.14 16.95 0.73
CA HIS A 4 6.73 16.00 1.68
C HIS A 4 6.05 16.08 3.07
N ALA A 5 6.04 17.29 3.66
CA ALA A 5 5.44 17.51 4.97
C ALA A 5 3.93 17.23 4.97
N ALA A 6 3.23 17.58 3.90
CA ALA A 6 1.79 17.33 3.79
C ALA A 6 1.45 15.83 3.80
N VAL A 7 2.22 14.99 3.12
CA VAL A 7 1.98 13.54 3.10
C VAL A 7 2.37 12.89 4.42
N ILE A 8 3.49 13.27 5.03
CA ILE A 8 3.87 12.77 6.36
C ILE A 8 2.80 13.12 7.39
N GLN A 9 2.30 14.35 7.38
CA GLN A 9 1.20 14.74 8.26
C GLN A 9 -0.04 13.88 8.05
N LYS A 10 -0.38 13.52 6.81
CA LYS A 10 -1.48 12.57 6.55
C LYS A 10 -1.20 11.19 7.15
N LEU A 11 0.00 10.62 6.95
CA LEU A 11 0.40 9.32 7.52
C LEU A 11 0.33 9.31 9.06
N LEU A 12 0.68 10.43 9.69
CA LEU A 12 0.58 10.60 11.13
C LEU A 12 -0.88 10.67 11.58
N ASN A 13 -1.68 11.54 10.95
CA ASN A 13 -3.08 11.77 11.32
C ASN A 13 -3.97 10.54 11.09
N THR A 14 -3.66 9.68 10.11
CA THR A 14 -4.39 8.43 9.86
C THR A 14 -3.93 7.27 10.75
N GLY A 15 -2.89 7.45 11.57
CA GLY A 15 -2.32 6.38 12.38
C GLY A 15 -1.57 5.32 11.57
N SER A 16 -1.21 5.58 10.30
CA SER A 16 -0.53 4.62 9.43
C SER A 16 0.90 4.29 9.88
N HIS A 17 1.46 5.09 10.79
CA HIS A 17 2.75 4.86 11.44
C HIS A 17 2.66 3.85 12.62
N LEU A 18 1.46 3.46 13.03
CA LEU A 18 1.25 2.52 14.14
C LEU A 18 1.43 1.09 13.63
N GLY A 19 2.58 0.50 13.95
CA GLY A 19 2.89 -0.89 13.66
C GLY A 19 2.26 -1.86 14.67
N ARG A 20 2.55 -3.16 14.48
CA ARG A 20 2.08 -4.22 15.39
C ARG A 20 2.95 -4.32 16.65
N ARG A 21 2.34 -4.79 17.74
CA ARG A 21 3.03 -5.10 19.00
C ARG A 21 4.08 -6.19 18.75
N ALA A 22 5.28 -6.02 19.32
CA ALA A 22 6.35 -7.03 19.34
C ALA A 22 6.88 -7.54 17.98
N ALA A 23 6.66 -6.81 16.88
CA ALA A 23 7.10 -7.25 15.56
C ALA A 23 8.40 -6.57 15.07
N GLU A 24 9.09 -5.84 15.95
CA GLU A 24 10.35 -5.15 15.63
C GLU A 24 11.36 -6.05 14.92
N HIS A 25 11.49 -7.31 15.32
CA HIS A 25 12.53 -8.21 14.79
C HIS A 25 12.43 -8.49 13.28
N HIS A 26 11.23 -8.44 12.70
CA HIS A 26 11.03 -8.82 11.29
C HIS A 26 11.18 -7.62 10.34
N PHE A 27 11.04 -6.39 10.86
CA PHE A 27 11.05 -5.18 10.05
C PHE A 27 11.88 -4.03 10.67
N LYS A 28 12.92 -4.36 11.44
CA LYS A 28 13.81 -3.38 12.12
C LYS A 28 14.23 -2.22 11.23
N GLN A 29 14.51 -2.47 9.96
CA GLN A 29 14.92 -1.44 9.00
C GLN A 29 13.86 -0.35 8.74
N TYR A 30 12.57 -0.66 8.94
CA TYR A 30 11.45 0.27 8.76
C TYR A 30 10.93 0.84 10.09
N ALA A 31 11.40 0.31 11.22
CA ALA A 31 11.06 0.82 12.54
C ALA A 31 11.78 2.15 12.79
N TYR A 32 11.03 3.14 13.27
CA TYR A 32 11.58 4.35 13.89
C TYR A 32 11.99 4.06 15.34
N GLY A 33 11.19 3.26 16.04
CA GLY A 33 11.42 2.84 17.42
C GLY A 33 10.16 2.22 18.02
N THR A 34 10.10 2.11 19.36
CA THR A 34 8.92 1.62 20.08
C THR A 34 8.40 2.64 21.08
N ARG A 35 7.08 2.76 21.19
CA ARG A 35 6.38 3.55 22.20
C ARG A 35 5.17 2.79 22.71
N ASN A 36 5.00 2.71 24.04
CA ASN A 36 3.89 1.99 24.69
C ASN A 36 3.76 0.52 24.23
N GLY A 37 4.88 -0.12 23.90
CA GLY A 37 4.95 -1.48 23.39
C GLY A 37 4.52 -1.66 21.93
N MET A 38 4.15 -0.59 21.22
CA MET A 38 3.91 -0.64 19.77
C MET A 38 5.14 -0.18 19.01
N THR A 39 5.48 -0.88 17.94
CA THR A 39 6.49 -0.40 17.01
C THR A 39 5.92 0.78 16.22
N ILE A 40 6.70 1.85 16.16
CA ILE A 40 6.41 3.03 15.36
C ILE A 40 7.18 2.90 14.05
N ILE A 41 6.47 2.96 12.93
CA ILE A 41 7.04 2.89 11.59
C ILE A 41 7.57 4.28 11.20
N ASP A 42 8.75 4.31 10.60
CA ASP A 42 9.39 5.53 10.12
C ASP A 42 8.63 6.10 8.90
N SER A 43 7.97 7.24 9.10
CA SER A 43 7.11 7.88 8.09
C SER A 43 7.88 8.44 6.90
N ASP A 44 9.15 8.82 7.07
CA ASP A 44 9.99 9.24 5.94
C ASP A 44 10.31 8.04 5.04
N LYS A 45 10.65 6.88 5.65
CA LYS A 45 10.84 5.64 4.90
C LYS A 45 9.55 5.18 4.23
N THR A 46 8.41 5.24 4.93
CA THR A 46 7.10 4.94 4.33
C THR A 46 6.84 5.82 3.11
N LEU A 47 7.15 7.12 3.17
CA LEU A 47 6.96 8.04 2.05
C LEU A 47 7.87 7.70 0.86
N ILE A 48 9.12 7.28 1.09
CA ILE A 48 10.03 6.81 0.04
C ILE A 48 9.46 5.56 -0.65
N CYS A 49 9.04 4.57 0.13
CA CYS A 49 8.43 3.33 -0.40
C CYS A 49 7.14 3.62 -1.17
N LEU A 50 6.29 4.50 -0.64
CA LEU A 50 5.02 4.89 -1.27
C LEU A 50 5.25 5.57 -2.61
N ARG A 51 6.23 6.48 -2.72
CA ARG A 51 6.61 7.13 -3.98
C ARG A 51 7.13 6.12 -5.00
N SER A 52 7.98 5.18 -4.58
CA SER A 52 8.51 4.12 -5.45
C SER A 52 7.39 3.22 -5.99
N ALA A 53 6.52 2.72 -5.11
CA ALA A 53 5.39 1.89 -5.48
C ALA A 53 4.41 2.63 -6.41
N ALA A 54 4.06 3.89 -6.09
CA ALA A 54 3.18 4.70 -6.93
C ALA A 54 3.76 4.94 -8.33
N SER A 55 5.07 5.20 -8.42
CA SER A 55 5.75 5.35 -9.72
C SER A 55 5.73 4.06 -10.53
N PHE A 56 5.97 2.92 -9.89
CA PHE A 56 5.93 1.62 -10.55
C PHE A 56 4.53 1.29 -11.09
N VAL A 57 3.49 1.45 -10.25
CA VAL A 57 2.08 1.24 -10.63
C VAL A 57 1.68 2.18 -11.76
N ALA A 58 2.07 3.45 -11.69
CA ALA A 58 1.79 4.42 -12.75
C ALA A 58 2.43 4.01 -14.09
N ASN A 59 3.67 3.52 -14.07
CA ASN A 59 4.35 3.04 -15.27
C ASN A 59 3.68 1.79 -15.84
N LEU A 60 3.28 0.84 -14.99
CA LEU A 60 2.56 -0.36 -15.41
C LEU A 60 1.21 -0.02 -16.06
N ALA A 61 0.47 0.91 -15.47
CA ALA A 61 -0.77 1.42 -16.03
C ALA A 61 -0.56 2.10 -17.40
N HIS A 62 0.52 2.88 -17.56
CA HIS A 62 0.86 3.47 -18.88
C HIS A 62 1.16 2.42 -19.94
N MET A 63 1.75 1.28 -19.55
CA MET A 63 2.00 0.15 -20.44
C MET A 63 0.78 -0.74 -20.67
N ARG A 64 -0.38 -0.39 -20.11
CA ARG A 64 -1.61 -1.21 -20.13
C ARG A 64 -1.41 -2.62 -19.52
N GLY A 65 -0.52 -2.74 -18.54
CA GLY A 65 -0.35 -3.99 -17.79
C GLY A 65 -1.49 -4.24 -16.81
N ASN A 66 -1.74 -5.51 -16.50
CA ASN A 66 -2.82 -5.90 -15.60
C ASN A 66 -2.44 -5.68 -14.13
N ILE A 67 -3.32 -5.01 -13.38
CA ILE A 67 -3.18 -4.75 -11.94
C ILE A 67 -4.32 -5.44 -11.20
N TYR A 68 -3.97 -6.30 -10.25
CA TYR A 68 -4.94 -7.04 -9.43
C TYR A 68 -4.79 -6.61 -7.97
N PHE A 69 -5.89 -6.12 -7.39
CA PHE A 69 -5.94 -5.81 -5.97
C PHE A 69 -6.37 -7.05 -5.19
N VAL A 70 -5.63 -7.42 -4.15
CA VAL A 70 -5.94 -8.55 -3.26
C VAL A 70 -6.30 -8.03 -1.88
N ASN A 71 -7.56 -8.21 -1.51
CA ASN A 71 -8.09 -7.87 -0.21
C ASN A 71 -8.74 -9.08 0.44
N THR A 72 -8.40 -9.36 1.69
CA THR A 72 -9.03 -10.41 2.51
C THR A 72 -9.79 -9.86 3.71
N ASN A 73 -9.75 -8.53 3.92
CA ASN A 73 -10.46 -7.87 5.01
C ASN A 73 -11.63 -7.06 4.45
N PRO A 74 -12.89 -7.49 4.67
CA PRO A 74 -14.06 -6.89 4.04
C PRO A 74 -14.29 -5.42 4.44
N LEU A 75 -13.67 -4.94 5.52
CA LEU A 75 -13.70 -3.53 5.92
C LEU A 75 -13.15 -2.58 4.84
N PHE A 76 -12.35 -3.10 3.90
CA PHE A 76 -11.74 -2.31 2.83
C PHE A 76 -12.32 -2.62 1.45
N ASP A 77 -13.38 -3.42 1.33
CA ASP A 77 -13.92 -3.83 0.03
C ASP A 77 -14.36 -2.62 -0.82
N GLU A 78 -15.09 -1.67 -0.23
CA GLU A 78 -15.59 -0.50 -0.95
C GLU A 78 -14.46 0.34 -1.56
N ILE A 79 -13.41 0.61 -0.76
CA ILE A 79 -12.29 1.44 -1.23
C ILE A 79 -11.44 0.71 -2.27
N VAL A 80 -11.28 -0.61 -2.13
CA VAL A 80 -10.53 -1.43 -3.08
C VAL A 80 -11.31 -1.55 -4.40
N GLU A 81 -12.62 -1.78 -4.36
CA GLU A 81 -13.48 -1.84 -5.56
C GLU A 81 -13.55 -0.48 -6.27
N LEU A 82 -13.65 0.62 -5.52
CA LEU A 82 -13.60 1.96 -6.12
C LEU A 82 -12.25 2.22 -6.82
N THR A 83 -11.15 1.76 -6.23
CA THR A 83 -9.80 1.97 -6.76
C THR A 83 -9.52 1.09 -7.98
N SER A 84 -9.95 -0.18 -7.96
CA SER A 84 -9.81 -1.09 -9.11
C SER A 84 -10.55 -0.57 -10.34
N ARG A 85 -11.79 -0.08 -10.17
CA ARG A 85 -12.57 0.54 -11.26
C ARG A 85 -11.89 1.76 -11.88
N ARG A 86 -11.16 2.55 -11.09
CA ARG A 86 -10.46 3.76 -11.57
C ARG A 86 -9.25 3.46 -12.45
N ILE A 87 -8.62 2.29 -12.29
CA ILE A 87 -7.32 1.98 -12.92
C ILE A 87 -7.47 1.27 -14.29
N GLN A 88 -8.68 1.18 -14.85
CA GLN A 88 -8.96 0.45 -16.11
C GLN A 88 -8.40 -0.99 -16.08
N GLY A 89 -8.87 -1.76 -15.11
CA GLY A 89 -8.67 -3.20 -15.08
C GLY A 89 -9.88 -3.82 -14.40
N ASP A 90 -10.70 -4.53 -15.17
CA ASP A 90 -11.95 -5.19 -14.76
C ASP A 90 -11.69 -6.41 -13.84
N ALA A 91 -10.71 -6.29 -12.93
CA ALA A 91 -10.03 -7.40 -12.29
C ALA A 91 -9.94 -7.23 -10.77
N TYR A 92 -11.07 -6.88 -10.14
CA TYR A 92 -11.27 -7.14 -8.72
C TYR A 92 -11.74 -8.59 -8.56
N ASN A 93 -10.87 -9.48 -8.09
CA ASN A 93 -11.19 -10.89 -7.88
C ASN A 93 -11.35 -11.17 -6.39
N HIS A 94 -12.58 -11.09 -5.90
CA HIS A 94 -12.92 -11.64 -4.58
C HIS A 94 -12.87 -13.19 -4.57
N ASN A 95 -13.00 -13.85 -5.75
CA ASN A 95 -12.97 -15.33 -5.85
C ASN A 95 -12.95 -15.93 -7.29
N ARG A 96 -12.23 -15.36 -8.27
CA ARG A 96 -12.16 -15.92 -9.66
C ARG A 96 -10.74 -16.32 -10.07
N SER A 97 -10.66 -17.48 -10.73
CA SER A 97 -9.43 -18.08 -11.30
C SER A 97 -8.67 -17.08 -12.19
N MET A 98 -7.38 -16.88 -11.90
CA MET A 98 -6.47 -16.02 -12.67
C MET A 98 -5.86 -16.78 -13.86
N ASN A 99 -5.85 -16.15 -15.04
CA ASN A 99 -5.07 -16.62 -16.19
C ASN A 99 -3.67 -15.96 -16.10
N LEU A 100 -2.63 -16.75 -15.88
CA LEU A 100 -1.28 -16.29 -15.48
C LEU A 100 -0.33 -15.96 -16.65
N SER A 101 -0.85 -15.61 -17.83
CA SER A 101 -0.02 -15.45 -19.04
C SER A 101 0.65 -14.08 -19.19
N GLU A 102 0.31 -13.08 -18.37
CA GLU A 102 0.85 -11.72 -18.45
C GLU A 102 1.50 -11.27 -17.13
N PRO A 103 2.41 -10.27 -17.15
CA PRO A 103 2.99 -9.73 -15.92
C PRO A 103 1.90 -9.15 -15.02
N ILE A 104 1.72 -9.76 -13.85
CA ILE A 104 0.69 -9.43 -12.87
C ILE A 104 1.35 -8.69 -11.69
N LEU A 105 0.82 -7.53 -11.34
CA LEU A 105 1.09 -6.89 -10.06
C LEU A 105 -0.06 -7.15 -9.09
N ILE A 106 0.25 -7.76 -7.95
CA ILE A 106 -0.66 -7.93 -6.81
C ILE A 106 -0.41 -6.79 -5.83
N ILE A 107 -1.43 -5.98 -5.57
CA ILE A 107 -1.42 -4.89 -4.58
C ILE A 107 -2.33 -5.23 -3.41
#